data_AF-A0A6L9JV43-F1
#
_entry.id   AF-A0A6L9JV43-F1
#
_cell.length_a   1.000
_cell.length_b   1.000
_cell.length_c   1.000
_cell.angle_alpha   90.00
_cell.angle_beta   90.00
_cell.angle_gamma   90.00
#
_symmetry.space_group_name_H-M   'P 1'
#
loop_
_entity.id
_entity.type
_entity.pdbx_description
1 polymer ?
#
loop_
_entity_poly.entity_id
_entity_poly.type
_entity_poly.pdbx_seq_one_letter_code
_entity_poly.pdbx_strand_id
1 'polypeptide(L)' 'MNGVEDKDIARSLYAYARGQNIYLLHAFVKKTEKTPAAAIKTAHARLKEFK' A
#
# COMPACT_ATOMS: atom_id res chain seq x y z
N MET A 1 -17.12 15.45 25.85
CA MET A 1 -17.52 14.05 25.57
C MET A 1 -17.05 13.70 24.17
N ASN A 2 -16.23 12.65 24.04
CA ASN A 2 -15.80 11.90 22.85
C ASN A 2 -15.09 12.70 21.73
N GLY A 3 -13.80 12.54 21.42
CA GLY A 3 -12.92 11.38 21.55
C GLY A 3 -12.46 10.96 20.15
N VAL A 4 -11.33 11.52 19.71
CA VAL A 4 -10.48 11.14 18.55
C VAL A 4 -11.24 10.57 17.34
N GLU A 5 -11.43 11.41 16.32
CA GLU A 5 -11.79 11.01 14.95
C GLU A 5 -10.96 9.78 14.54
N ASP A 6 -11.62 8.71 14.12
CA ASP A 6 -10.96 7.48 13.66
C ASP A 6 -9.80 7.84 12.73
N LYS A 7 -8.56 7.63 13.20
CA LYS A 7 -7.37 8.02 12.45
C LYS A 7 -7.26 7.12 11.23
N ASP A 8 -7.72 7.61 10.09
CA ASP A 8 -7.52 6.98 8.80
C ASP A 8 -6.01 6.80 8.54
N ILE A 9 -5.51 5.59 8.78
CA ILE A 9 -4.10 5.24 8.58
C ILE A 9 -3.93 4.78 7.13
N ALA A 10 -3.14 5.52 6.34
CA ALA A 10 -2.75 5.07 5.01
C ALA A 10 -1.72 3.94 5.09
N ARG A 11 -1.92 2.87 4.29
CA ARG A 11 -0.96 1.78 4.10
C ARG A 11 -0.57 1.71 2.63
N SER A 12 0.74 1.70 2.38
CA SER A 12 1.34 1.73 1.04
C SER A 12 2.22 0.51 0.81
N LEU A 13 2.10 -0.09 -0.37
CA LEU A 13 2.94 -1.16 -0.89
C LEU A 13 3.89 -0.57 -1.93
N TYR A 14 5.19 -0.81 -1.76
CA TYR A 14 6.23 -0.31 -2.65
C TYR A 14 7.24 -1.41 -3.01
N ALA A 15 7.98 -1.19 -4.08
CA ALA A 15 9.13 -2.02 -4.47
C ALA A 15 10.38 -1.14 -4.65
N TYR A 16 11.53 -1.65 -4.21
CA TYR A 16 12.82 -1.06 -4.50
C TYR A 16 13.32 -1.56 -5.85
N ALA A 17 13.78 -0.64 -6.69
CA ALA A 17 14.48 -0.93 -7.92
C ALA A 17 15.91 -0.40 -7.88
N ARG A 18 16.81 -1.11 -8.56
CA ARG A 18 18.23 -0.76 -8.62
C ARG A 18 18.40 0.70 -9.05
N GLY A 19 19.34 1.40 -8.42
CA GLY A 19 19.64 2.79 -8.75
C GLY A 19 18.80 3.81 -8.00
N GLN A 20 18.44 3.53 -6.74
CA GLN A 20 17.75 4.47 -5.84
C GLN A 20 16.31 4.80 -6.24
N ASN A 21 15.65 3.91 -6.99
CA ASN A 21 14.26 4.07 -7.40
C ASN A 21 13.33 3.31 -6.45
N ILE A 22 12.27 3.98 -5.98
CA ILE A 22 11.20 3.35 -5.20
C ILE A 22 9.89 3.50 -5.99
N TYR A 23 9.28 2.38 -6.34
CA TYR A 23 7.98 2.36 -7.01
C TYR A 23 6.88 2.21 -5.98
N LEU A 24 6.03 3.23 -5.85
CA LEU A 24 4.79 3.13 -5.07
C LEU A 24 3.76 2.37 -5.91
N LEU A 25 3.49 1.12 -5.53
CA LEU A 25 2.65 0.21 -6.31
C LEU A 25 1.16 0.38 -5.98
N HIS A 26 0.83 0.51 -4.70
CA HIS A 26 -0.56 0.63 -4.28
C HIS A 26 -0.67 1.25 -2.89
N ALA A 27 -1.58 2.19 -2.69
CA ALA A 27 -1.88 2.80 -1.40
C ALA A 27 -3.39 2.75 -1.11
N PHE A 28 -3.75 2.53 0.15
CA PHE A 28 -5.14 2.42 0.59
C PHE A 28 -5.28 2.82 2.07
N VAL A 29 -6.48 3.24 2.47
CA VAL A 29 -6.80 3.45 3.90
C VAL A 29 -6.96 2.09 4.58
N LYS A 30 -6.21 1.86 5.65
CA LYS A 30 -6.23 0.64 6.44
C LYS A 30 -7.58 0.49 7.12
N LYS A 31 -8.36 -0.48 6.67
CA LYS A 31 -9.63 -0.88 7.30
C LYS A 31 -9.48 -2.07 8.26
N THR A 32 -8.39 -2.83 8.14
CA THR A 32 -8.11 -4.02 8.94
C THR A 32 -6.63 -4.13 9.27
N GLU A 33 -6.28 -4.84 10.35
CA GLU A 33 -4.88 -5.02 10.77
C GLU A 33 -4.03 -5.71 9.69
N LYS A 34 -4.57 -6.78 9.10
CA LYS A 34 -3.87 -7.57 8.08
C LYS A 34 -3.98 -6.90 6.70
N THR A 35 -2.90 -6.96 5.93
CA THR A 35 -2.92 -6.49 4.54
C THR A 35 -3.84 -7.40 3.72
N PRO A 36 -4.89 -6.86 3.07
CA PRO A 36 -5.78 -7.66 2.25
C PRO A 36 -5.05 -8.32 1.08
N ALA A 37 -5.38 -9.58 0.78
CA ALA A 37 -4.77 -10.30 -0.34
C ALA A 37 -5.01 -9.62 -1.70
N ALA A 38 -6.15 -8.92 -1.86
CA ALA A 38 -6.44 -8.12 -3.05
C ALA A 38 -5.43 -6.99 -3.25
N ALA A 39 -5.06 -6.27 -2.19
CA ALA A 39 -4.07 -5.19 -2.24
C ALA A 39 -2.69 -5.72 -2.67
N ILE A 40 -2.31 -6.90 -2.16
CA ILE A 40 -1.06 -7.59 -2.55
C ILE A 40 -1.10 -7.98 -4.04
N LYS A 41 -2.21 -8.58 -4.51
CA LYS A 41 -2.39 -8.93 -5.93
C LYS A 41 -2.28 -7.72 -6.85
N THR A 42 -2.91 -6.60 -6.47
CA THR A 42 -2.84 -5.34 -7.23
C THR A 42 -1.41 -4.80 -7.30
N ALA A 43 -0.68 -4.79 -6.18
CA ALA A 43 0.71 -4.34 -6.16
C ALA A 43 1.60 -5.23 -7.05
N HIS A 44 1.44 -6.55 -6.99
CA HIS A 44 2.17 -7.50 -7.85
C HIS A 44 1.86 -7.33 -9.33
N ALA A 45 0.60 -7.08 -9.69
CA ALA A 45 0.22 -6.84 -11.08
C ALA A 45 0.92 -5.59 -11.63
N ARG A 46 0.88 -4.49 -10.88
CA ARG A 46 1.58 -3.25 -11.23
C ARG A 46 3.08 -3.42 -11.32
N LEU A 47 3.69 -4.17 -10.41
CA LEU A 47 5.13 -4.43 -10.45
C LEU A 47 5.54 -5.11 -11.78
N LYS A 48 4.71 -5.99 -12.34
CA LYS A 48 4.98 -6.65 -13.63
C LYS A 48 4.91 -5.70 -14.83
N GLU A 49 4.28 -4.53 -14.69
CA GLU A 49 4.20 -3.51 -15.75
C GLU A 49 5.50 -2.71 -15.87
N PHE A 50 6.33 -2.65 -14.81
CA PHE A 50 7.63 -1.96 -14.79
C PHE A 50 8.76 -2.77 -15.44
N LYS A 51 8.47 -3.51 -16.52
CA LYS A 51 9.48 -4.26 -17.30
C LYS A 51 10.60 -3.36 -17.84
#